data_AF-A0A437SE77-F1
#
_entry.id   AF-A0A437SE77-F1
#
_cell.length_a   1.000
_cell.length_b   1.000
_cell.length_c   1.000
_cell.angle_alpha   90.00
_cell.angle_beta   90.00
_cell.angle_gamma   90.00
#
_symmetry.space_group_name_H-M   'P 1'
#
loop_
_entity.id
_entity.type
_entity.pdbx_description
1 polymer ?
#
loop_
_entity_poly.entity_id
_entity_poly.type
_entity_poly.pdbx_seq_one_letter_code
_entity_poly.pdbx_strand_id
1 'polypeptide(L)'
;MKKYTGFEAIERLKTNVIDDGKSLYRYNKELNLIEFSMKAPKLPWQHVIIDISFFFSKEFVDYVDPLKVGDWVVAFKMTKVCQVTELNYQGSKKFIMTDYAVDDCYQAADVNGCRKATLEEIAQEKRRRVFEKVGRTIDEFKEGDVVTPLDNDKDLLLVEHYSDQKNAVRIGGTYYNASDVNPAYFAESKVC
;
A
#
# COMPACT_ATOMS: atom_id res chain seq x y z
N MET A 1 17.79 9.53 5.36
CA MET A 1 16.92 9.37 6.54
C MET A 1 17.27 10.47 7.53
N LYS A 2 16.28 11.27 7.96
CA LYS A 2 16.51 12.35 8.94
C LYS A 2 16.71 11.73 10.33
N LYS A 3 17.63 12.29 11.10
CA LYS A 3 17.90 11.90 12.49
C LYS A 3 17.35 12.96 13.44
N TYR A 4 16.92 12.53 14.62
CA TYR A 4 16.32 13.35 15.67
C TYR A 4 17.04 13.10 17.01
N THR A 5 17.22 14.14 17.81
CA THR A 5 17.80 14.07 19.16
C THR A 5 17.09 15.05 20.10
N GLY A 6 17.17 14.82 21.42
CA GLY A 6 16.64 15.72 22.45
C GLY A 6 15.16 16.05 22.26
N PHE A 7 14.81 17.34 22.34
CA PHE A 7 13.44 17.80 22.15
C PHE A 7 12.86 17.47 20.77
N GLU A 8 13.68 17.41 19.71
CA GLU A 8 13.19 17.08 18.37
C GLU A 8 12.66 15.63 18.32
N ALA A 9 13.34 14.70 19.00
CA ALA A 9 12.89 13.31 19.12
C ALA A 9 11.58 13.21 19.92
N ILE A 10 11.43 14.01 20.98
CA ILE A 10 10.21 14.06 21.81
C ILE A 10 9.03 14.60 20.99
N GLU A 11 9.23 15.68 20.24
CA GLU A 11 8.19 16.21 19.36
C GLU A 11 7.80 15.19 18.29
N ARG A 12 8.78 14.48 17.71
CA ARG A 12 8.51 13.45 16.71
C ARG A 12 7.73 12.27 17.27
N LEU A 13 7.98 11.86 18.51
CA LEU A 13 7.30 10.75 19.20
C LEU A 13 5.79 10.99 19.34
N LYS A 14 5.32 12.24 19.37
CA LYS A 14 3.89 12.59 19.47
C LYS A 14 3.08 12.13 18.27
N THR A 15 3.73 11.98 17.11
CA THR A 15 3.09 11.66 15.83
C THR A 15 3.61 10.37 15.19
N ASN A 16 4.80 9.91 15.57
CA ASN A 16 5.50 8.81 14.91
C ASN A 16 6.08 7.80 15.90
N VAL A 17 6.28 6.58 15.41
CA VAL A 17 7.15 5.61 16.05
C VAL A 17 8.59 5.98 15.70
N ILE A 18 9.46 6.08 16.69
CA ILE A 18 10.89 6.38 16.49
C ILE A 18 11.78 5.21 16.91
N ASP A 19 12.96 5.14 16.31
CA ASP A 19 13.84 3.98 16.31
C ASP A 19 15.27 4.40 16.63
N ASP A 20 15.89 3.78 17.64
CA ASP A 20 17.28 4.04 18.07
C ASP A 20 18.29 3.00 17.55
N GLY A 21 17.85 2.13 16.63
CA GLY A 21 18.60 0.99 16.10
C GLY A 21 18.32 -0.33 16.83
N LYS A 22 17.99 -0.31 18.12
CA LYS A 22 17.76 -1.50 18.97
C LYS A 22 16.29 -1.65 19.37
N SER A 23 15.65 -0.53 19.67
CA SER A 23 14.33 -0.43 20.25
C SER A 23 13.47 0.58 19.50
N LEU A 24 12.17 0.36 19.58
CA LEU A 24 11.13 1.22 19.02
C LEU A 24 10.41 1.92 20.16
N TYR A 25 10.01 3.17 19.93
CA TYR A 25 9.32 4.00 20.91
C TYR A 25 8.10 4.66 20.25
N ARG A 26 6.96 4.68 20.94
CA ARG A 26 5.77 5.42 20.50
C ARG A 26 5.03 6.04 21.67
N TYR A 27 4.34 7.15 21.44
CA TYR A 27 3.49 7.75 22.44
C TYR A 27 2.07 7.19 22.36
N ASN A 28 1.59 6.59 23.45
CA ASN A 28 0.20 6.19 23.61
C ASN A 28 -0.59 7.39 24.18
N LYS A 29 -1.42 8.00 23.33
CA LYS A 29 -2.22 9.19 23.68
C LYS A 29 -3.32 8.89 24.69
N GLU A 30 -3.88 7.67 24.68
CA GLU A 30 -4.99 7.30 25.56
C GLU A 30 -4.51 7.13 27.00
N LEU A 31 -3.34 6.50 27.17
CA LEU A 31 -2.75 6.24 28.48
C LEU A 31 -1.81 7.36 28.94
N ASN A 32 -1.49 8.32 28.06
CA ASN A 32 -0.50 9.37 28.28
C ASN A 32 0.87 8.80 28.71
N LEU A 33 1.30 7.71 28.08
CA LEU A 33 2.55 7.01 28.40
C LEU A 33 3.36 6.72 27.13
N ILE A 34 4.67 6.56 27.33
CA ILE A 34 5.54 6.04 26.28
C ILE A 34 5.47 4.52 26.30
N GLU A 35 5.36 3.93 25.12
CA GLU A 35 5.51 2.51 24.92
C GLU A 35 6.84 2.23 24.21
N PHE A 36 7.49 1.15 24.60
CA PHE A 36 8.68 0.65 23.92
C PHE A 36 8.54 -0.82 23.52
N SER A 37 9.30 -1.23 22.50
CA SER A 37 9.44 -2.62 22.08
C SER A 37 10.87 -2.86 21.59
N MET A 38 11.47 -3.99 21.97
CA MET A 38 12.77 -4.41 21.43
C MET A 38 12.58 -5.04 20.05
N LYS A 39 13.48 -4.74 19.11
CA LYS A 39 13.46 -5.36 17.78
C LYS A 39 13.85 -6.84 17.80
N ALA A 40 14.77 -7.22 18.68
CA ALA A 40 15.27 -8.58 18.83
C ALA A 40 15.70 -8.86 20.30
N PRO A 41 15.07 -9.83 21.00
CA PRO A 41 13.86 -10.55 20.59
C PRO A 41 12.68 -9.59 20.43
N LYS A 42 11.75 -9.89 19.50
CA LYS A 42 10.58 -9.06 19.27
C LYS A 42 9.64 -9.18 20.47
N LEU A 43 9.62 -8.14 21.31
CA LEU A 43 8.73 -8.09 22.47
C LEU A 43 7.43 -7.34 22.13
N PRO A 44 6.31 -7.68 22.78
CA PRO A 44 5.12 -6.84 22.71
C PRO A 44 5.44 -5.44 23.25
N TRP A 45 4.61 -4.46 22.88
CA TRP A 45 4.73 -3.10 23.41
C TRP A 45 4.54 -3.11 24.92
N GLN A 46 5.44 -2.42 25.62
CA GLN A 46 5.44 -2.28 27.08
C GLN A 46 5.42 -0.80 27.45
N HIS A 47 4.65 -0.44 28.46
CA HIS A 47 4.65 0.92 28.99
C HIS A 47 5.93 1.18 29.78
N VAL A 48 6.51 2.36 29.59
CA VAL A 48 7.73 2.79 30.27
C VAL A 48 7.68 4.25 30.69
N ILE A 49 8.37 4.53 31.78
CA ILE A 49 8.75 5.88 32.19
C ILE A 49 10.19 6.07 31.72
N ILE A 50 10.41 7.06 30.85
CA ILE A 50 11.71 7.39 30.28
C ILE A 50 12.10 8.78 30.75
N ASP A 51 13.31 8.91 31.30
CA ASP A 51 13.88 10.20 31.66
C ASP A 51 14.15 11.04 30.41
N ILE A 52 13.90 12.34 30.47
CA ILE A 52 14.07 13.23 29.32
C ILE A 52 15.51 13.21 28.78
N SER A 53 16.52 13.05 29.64
CA SER A 53 17.94 12.94 29.28
C SER A 53 18.22 11.78 28.32
N PHE A 54 17.40 10.72 28.35
CA PHE A 54 17.49 9.60 27.42
C PHE A 54 17.45 10.07 25.96
N PHE A 55 16.57 11.01 25.63
CA PHE A 55 16.41 11.53 24.27
C PHE A 55 17.61 12.36 23.81
N PHE A 56 18.36 12.97 24.73
CA PHE A 56 19.58 13.72 24.41
C PHE A 56 20.80 12.80 24.24
N SER A 57 20.76 11.59 24.80
CA SER A 57 21.86 10.63 24.73
C SER A 57 21.86 9.74 23.48
N LYS A 58 20.81 9.82 22.65
CA LYS A 58 20.60 8.92 21.50
C LYS A 58 20.17 9.67 20.25
N GLU A 59 20.49 9.06 19.11
CA GLU A 59 19.93 9.43 17.80
C GLU A 59 18.77 8.52 17.47
N PHE A 60 17.69 9.12 17.00
CA PHE A 60 16.48 8.42 16.57
C PHE A 60 16.19 8.71 15.11
N VAL A 61 15.49 7.79 14.47
CA VAL A 61 14.91 7.97 13.14
C VAL A 61 13.44 7.56 13.16
N ASP A 62 12.68 7.94 12.15
CA ASP A 62 11.33 7.39 12.00
C ASP A 62 11.43 5.88 11.74
N TYR A 63 10.70 5.11 12.54
CA TYR A 63 10.57 3.70 12.30
C TYR A 63 9.73 3.48 11.03
N VAL A 64 10.30 2.73 10.10
CA VAL A 64 9.60 2.24 8.91
C VAL A 64 9.41 0.75 9.08
N ASP A 65 8.14 0.32 9.13
CA ASP A 65 7.83 -1.10 9.20
C ASP A 65 8.53 -1.86 8.07
N PRO A 66 9.31 -2.91 8.39
CA PRO A 66 9.92 -3.74 7.37
C PRO A 66 8.88 -4.26 6.38
N LEU A 67 9.28 -4.33 5.11
CA LEU A 67 8.48 -5.00 4.09
C LEU A 67 8.32 -6.48 4.45
N LYS A 68 7.12 -7.00 4.20
CA LYS A 68 6.81 -8.43 4.29
C LYS A 68 6.27 -8.94 2.96
N VAL A 69 6.33 -10.25 2.74
CA VAL A 69 5.63 -10.90 1.64
C VAL A 69 4.13 -10.54 1.71
N GLY A 70 3.56 -10.20 0.55
CA GLY A 70 2.19 -9.73 0.40
C GLY A 70 2.00 -8.21 0.52
N ASP A 71 3.00 -7.46 1.01
CA ASP A 71 2.94 -6.00 1.01
C ASP A 71 2.94 -5.46 -0.43
N TRP A 72 2.22 -4.36 -0.64
CA TRP A 72 2.25 -3.62 -1.90
C TRP A 72 3.25 -2.48 -1.83
N VAL A 73 4.07 -2.36 -2.86
CA VAL A 73 5.17 -1.39 -2.93
C VAL A 73 5.18 -0.65 -4.25
N VAL A 74 5.67 0.59 -4.22
CA VAL A 74 6.05 1.34 -5.41
C VAL A 74 7.55 1.23 -5.58
N ALA A 75 7.98 0.54 -6.63
CA ALA A 75 9.38 0.43 -6.98
C ALA A 75 9.85 1.73 -7.65
N PHE A 76 10.81 2.45 -7.05
CA PHE A 76 11.20 3.80 -7.51
C PHE A 76 11.68 3.85 -8.97
N LYS A 77 12.24 2.77 -9.49
CA LYS A 77 12.70 2.72 -10.88
C LYS A 77 11.58 2.51 -11.90
N MET A 78 10.45 1.96 -11.49
CA MET A 78 9.39 1.52 -12.42
C MET A 78 8.14 2.36 -12.30
N THR A 79 7.97 3.14 -11.22
CA THR A 79 6.72 3.84 -10.88
C THR A 79 5.49 2.92 -10.90
N LYS A 80 5.70 1.60 -10.79
CA LYS A 80 4.66 0.58 -10.77
C LYS A 80 4.41 0.12 -9.35
N VAL A 81 3.14 -0.13 -9.07
CA VAL A 81 2.66 -0.73 -7.83
C VAL A 81 2.71 -2.24 -8.01
N CYS A 82 3.48 -2.92 -7.17
CA CYS A 82 3.71 -4.36 -7.26
C CYS A 82 3.50 -5.01 -5.89
N GLN A 83 3.19 -6.30 -5.87
CA GLN A 83 3.12 -7.06 -4.63
C GLN A 83 4.45 -7.77 -4.37
N VAL A 84 4.94 -7.71 -3.14
CA VAL A 84 6.14 -8.45 -2.70
C VAL A 84 5.82 -9.94 -2.65
N THR A 85 6.53 -10.74 -3.43
CA THR A 85 6.37 -12.21 -3.49
C THR A 85 7.41 -12.92 -2.64
N GLU A 86 8.60 -12.34 -2.50
CA GLU A 86 9.72 -12.94 -1.76
C GLU A 86 10.61 -11.87 -1.12
N LEU A 87 11.24 -12.21 0.00
CA LEU A 87 12.28 -11.43 0.64
C LEU A 87 13.57 -12.24 0.66
N ASN A 88 14.60 -11.73 -0.01
CA ASN A 88 15.90 -12.36 -0.07
C ASN A 88 16.95 -11.54 0.68
N TYR A 89 17.79 -12.23 1.43
CA TYR A 89 18.89 -11.65 2.19
C TYR A 89 20.20 -12.15 1.61
N GLN A 90 20.99 -11.25 1.01
CA GLN A 90 22.38 -11.54 0.63
C GLN A 90 23.31 -10.69 1.50
N GLY A 91 23.81 -11.30 2.58
CA GLY A 91 24.63 -10.61 3.58
C GLY A 91 23.84 -9.49 4.28
N SER A 92 24.34 -8.26 4.24
CA SER A 92 23.67 -7.08 4.79
C SER A 92 22.64 -6.43 3.85
N LYS A 93 22.55 -6.89 2.59
CA LYS A 93 21.63 -6.34 1.60
C LYS A 93 20.32 -7.13 1.58
N LYS A 94 19.21 -6.39 1.65
CA LYS A 94 17.86 -6.94 1.55
C LYS A 94 17.32 -6.67 0.14
N PHE A 95 16.96 -7.73 -0.54
CA PHE A 95 16.32 -7.70 -1.84
C PHE A 95 14.88 -8.18 -1.70
N ILE A 96 13.99 -7.62 -2.50
CA ILE A 96 12.62 -8.13 -2.64
C ILE A 96 12.44 -8.64 -4.06
N MET A 97 11.69 -9.72 -4.20
CA MET A 97 11.07 -10.06 -5.47
C MET A 97 9.63 -9.59 -5.47
N THR A 98 9.15 -9.18 -6.63
CA THR A 98 7.77 -8.73 -6.81
C THR A 98 7.07 -9.56 -7.86
N ASP A 99 5.74 -9.52 -7.87
CA ASP A 99 4.91 -10.18 -8.87
C ASP A 99 4.98 -9.53 -10.27
N TYR A 100 5.75 -8.45 -10.40
CA TYR A 100 6.01 -7.81 -11.68
C TYR A 100 7.22 -8.44 -12.36
N ALA A 101 6.95 -9.24 -13.40
CA ALA A 101 7.97 -9.78 -14.30
C ALA A 101 8.05 -8.91 -15.56
N VAL A 102 9.27 -8.61 -16.00
CA VAL A 102 9.55 -8.17 -17.37
C VAL A 102 10.33 -9.29 -18.01
N ASP A 103 9.87 -9.81 -19.15
CA ASP A 103 10.54 -10.88 -19.90
C ASP A 103 10.89 -12.10 -19.01
N ASP A 104 9.93 -12.58 -18.22
CA ASP A 104 10.05 -13.71 -17.27
C ASP A 104 11.14 -13.56 -16.20
N CYS A 105 11.70 -12.36 -16.03
CA CYS A 105 12.66 -12.06 -14.98
C CYS A 105 11.97 -11.32 -13.82
N TYR A 106 11.87 -11.98 -12.67
CA TYR A 106 11.49 -11.33 -11.41
C TYR A 106 12.50 -10.22 -11.09
N GLN A 107 12.03 -8.98 -11.00
CA GLN A 107 12.91 -7.88 -10.66
C GLN A 107 13.25 -7.93 -9.17
N ALA A 108 14.51 -8.21 -8.87
CA ALA A 108 15.07 -8.00 -7.54
C ALA A 108 15.24 -6.49 -7.32
N ALA A 109 14.40 -5.90 -6.47
CA ALA A 109 14.54 -4.51 -6.06
C ALA A 109 15.28 -4.43 -4.71
N ASP A 110 16.19 -3.46 -4.58
CA ASP A 110 16.72 -3.08 -3.26
C ASP A 110 15.54 -2.58 -2.41
N VAL A 111 15.43 -3.08 -1.17
CA VAL A 111 14.40 -2.61 -0.22
C VAL A 111 14.43 -1.09 -0.06
N ASN A 112 15.61 -0.46 -0.10
CA ASN A 112 15.77 0.99 -0.01
C ASN A 112 15.27 1.73 -1.27
N GLY A 113 15.13 1.00 -2.38
CA GLY A 113 14.59 1.45 -3.66
C GLY A 113 13.07 1.29 -3.76
N CYS A 114 12.38 0.99 -2.66
CA CYS A 114 10.93 0.80 -2.63
C CYS A 114 10.31 1.58 -1.47
N ARG A 115 9.06 2.04 -1.66
CA ARG A 115 8.19 2.50 -0.58
C ARG A 115 6.92 1.66 -0.54
N LYS A 116 6.25 1.58 0.61
CA LYS A 116 4.90 1.02 0.66
C LYS A 116 3.96 1.88 -0.21
N ALA A 117 3.08 1.21 -0.96
CA ALA A 117 2.05 1.87 -1.73
C ALA A 117 0.95 2.41 -0.80
N THR A 118 0.31 3.52 -1.17
CA THR A 118 -0.86 4.04 -0.46
C THR A 118 -2.09 3.19 -0.75
N LEU A 119 -3.17 3.36 0.02
CA LEU A 119 -4.42 2.64 -0.23
C LEU A 119 -5.00 3.00 -1.61
N GLU A 120 -4.91 4.27 -2.02
CA GLU A 120 -5.38 4.70 -3.35
C GLU A 120 -4.58 4.04 -4.47
N GLU A 121 -3.24 4.01 -4.35
CA GLU A 121 -2.36 3.37 -5.34
C GLU A 121 -2.63 1.86 -5.47
N ILE A 122 -2.87 1.19 -4.33
CA ILE A 122 -3.22 -0.23 -4.32
C ILE A 122 -4.58 -0.45 -4.99
N ALA A 123 -5.57 0.39 -4.71
CA ALA A 123 -6.90 0.29 -5.29
C ALA A 123 -6.85 0.48 -6.82
N GLN A 124 -6.12 1.50 -7.29
CA GLN A 124 -5.91 1.77 -8.71
C GLN A 124 -5.21 0.62 -9.42
N GLU A 125 -4.14 0.07 -8.84
CA GLU A 125 -3.42 -1.05 -9.45
C GLU A 125 -4.25 -2.34 -9.48
N LYS A 126 -4.98 -2.64 -8.39
CA LYS A 126 -5.90 -3.78 -8.37
C LYS A 126 -6.96 -3.64 -9.47
N ARG A 127 -7.53 -2.44 -9.62
CA ARG A 127 -8.51 -2.15 -10.66
C ARG A 127 -7.90 -2.33 -12.05
N ARG A 128 -6.74 -1.73 -12.32
CA ARG A 128 -5.99 -1.90 -13.57
C ARG A 128 -5.80 -3.38 -13.93
N ARG A 129 -5.37 -4.19 -12.97
CA ARG A 129 -5.18 -5.64 -13.14
C ARG A 129 -6.48 -6.40 -13.45
N VAL A 130 -7.64 -5.94 -12.98
CA VAL A 130 -8.94 -6.56 -13.29
C VAL A 130 -9.31 -6.36 -14.76
N PHE A 131 -9.13 -5.16 -15.31
CA PHE A 131 -9.37 -4.88 -16.73
C PHE A 131 -8.31 -5.52 -17.65
N GLU A 132 -7.03 -5.47 -17.24
CA GLU A 132 -5.93 -6.06 -18.01
C GLU A 132 -6.11 -7.56 -18.24
N LYS A 133 -6.68 -8.29 -17.26
CA LYS A 133 -6.97 -9.72 -17.37
C LYS A 133 -7.91 -10.08 -18.54
N VAL A 134 -8.75 -9.14 -18.97
CA VAL A 134 -9.66 -9.29 -20.11
C VAL A 134 -9.19 -8.51 -21.33
N GLY A 135 -7.93 -8.03 -21.34
CA GLY A 135 -7.34 -7.31 -22.46
C GLY A 135 -7.87 -5.89 -22.65
N ARG A 136 -8.38 -5.26 -21.58
CA ARG A 136 -8.96 -3.92 -21.61
C ARG A 136 -8.12 -2.90 -20.85
N THR A 137 -8.20 -1.65 -21.28
CA THR A 137 -7.64 -0.52 -20.53
C THR A 137 -8.47 -0.24 -19.28
N ILE A 138 -7.89 0.47 -18.30
CA ILE A 138 -8.62 0.79 -17.07
C ILE A 138 -9.88 1.60 -17.40
N ASP A 139 -11.01 1.26 -16.77
CA ASP A 139 -12.32 1.90 -16.97
C ASP A 139 -12.96 1.70 -18.35
N GLU A 140 -12.35 0.86 -19.21
CA GLU A 140 -12.92 0.51 -20.51
C GLU A 140 -14.04 -0.53 -20.36
N PHE A 141 -15.25 -0.02 -20.16
CA PHE A 141 -16.46 -0.83 -20.11
C PHE A 141 -17.04 -1.07 -21.52
N LYS A 142 -17.88 -2.08 -21.63
CA LYS A 142 -18.65 -2.38 -22.84
C LYS A 142 -20.10 -2.64 -22.47
N GLU A 143 -20.97 -2.48 -23.45
CA GLU A 143 -22.37 -2.87 -23.32
C GLU A 143 -22.49 -4.35 -22.90
N GLY A 144 -23.33 -4.61 -21.91
CA GLY A 144 -23.54 -5.93 -21.32
C GLY A 144 -22.61 -6.29 -20.17
N ASP A 145 -21.59 -5.47 -19.86
CA ASP A 145 -20.80 -5.66 -18.63
C ASP A 145 -21.69 -5.50 -17.40
N VAL A 146 -21.35 -6.20 -16.32
CA VAL A 146 -22.01 -6.07 -15.02
C VAL A 146 -21.07 -5.36 -14.08
N VAL A 147 -21.59 -4.34 -13.40
CA VAL A 147 -20.85 -3.52 -12.45
C VAL A 147 -21.60 -3.44 -11.13
N THR A 148 -20.91 -2.99 -10.09
CA THR A 148 -21.49 -2.59 -8.81
C THR A 148 -21.17 -1.12 -8.53
N PRO A 149 -22.00 -0.41 -7.75
CA PRO A 149 -21.60 0.89 -7.20
C PRO A 149 -20.28 0.79 -6.41
N LEU A 150 -19.44 1.82 -6.49
CA LEU A 150 -18.14 1.84 -5.79
C LEU A 150 -18.25 1.63 -4.28
N ASP A 151 -19.36 2.06 -3.67
CA ASP A 151 -19.66 1.98 -2.24
C ASP A 151 -20.54 0.77 -1.85
N ASN A 152 -21.02 -0.02 -2.83
CA ASN A 152 -21.88 -1.17 -2.58
C ASN A 152 -21.67 -2.31 -3.60
N ASP A 153 -20.87 -3.31 -3.23
CA ASP A 153 -20.59 -4.47 -4.07
C ASP A 153 -21.73 -5.52 -4.13
N LYS A 154 -22.92 -5.23 -3.60
CA LYS A 154 -24.06 -6.18 -3.60
C LYS A 154 -25.03 -5.98 -4.75
N ASP A 155 -25.08 -4.78 -5.32
CA ASP A 155 -26.06 -4.44 -6.35
C ASP A 155 -25.44 -4.61 -7.73
N LEU A 156 -25.88 -5.63 -8.46
CA LEU A 156 -25.43 -5.91 -9.81
C LEU A 156 -26.21 -5.06 -10.82
N LEU A 157 -25.48 -4.25 -11.57
CA LEU A 157 -26.02 -3.30 -12.53
C LEU A 157 -25.49 -3.61 -13.93
N LEU A 158 -26.36 -3.60 -14.93
CA LEU A 158 -25.99 -3.84 -16.31
C LEU A 158 -25.58 -2.52 -16.99
N VAL A 159 -24.41 -2.52 -17.62
CA VAL A 159 -23.96 -1.42 -18.48
C VAL A 159 -24.74 -1.48 -19.79
N GLU A 160 -25.61 -0.49 -20.02
CA GLU A 160 -26.40 -0.33 -21.25
C GLU A 160 -25.57 0.30 -22.38
N HIS A 161 -24.61 1.15 -22.02
CA HIS A 161 -23.76 1.85 -22.97
C HIS A 161 -22.51 2.40 -22.27
N TYR A 162 -21.38 2.42 -22.95
CA TYR A 162 -20.17 3.09 -22.48
C TYR A 162 -19.79 4.23 -23.44
N SER A 163 -19.46 5.38 -22.87
CA SER A 163 -19.02 6.57 -23.60
C SER A 163 -17.57 6.88 -23.25
N ASP A 164 -16.65 6.40 -24.09
CA ASP A 164 -15.20 6.58 -23.94
C ASP A 164 -14.83 8.06 -23.80
N GLN A 165 -15.44 8.94 -24.60
CA GLN A 165 -15.17 10.38 -24.60
C GLN A 165 -15.47 11.05 -23.25
N LYS A 166 -16.41 10.51 -22.49
CA LYS A 166 -16.85 11.04 -21.20
C LYS A 166 -16.39 10.20 -20.02
N ASN A 167 -15.70 9.09 -20.28
CA ASN A 167 -15.41 8.04 -19.30
C ASN A 167 -16.65 7.70 -18.46
N ALA A 168 -17.77 7.40 -19.12
CA ALA A 168 -19.07 7.26 -18.46
C ALA A 168 -19.83 6.02 -18.93
N VAL A 169 -20.43 5.32 -17.97
CA VAL A 169 -21.33 4.17 -18.22
C VAL A 169 -22.78 4.60 -18.04
N ARG A 170 -23.67 4.11 -18.90
CA ARG A 170 -25.11 4.28 -18.78
C ARG A 170 -25.71 3.05 -18.12
N ILE A 171 -26.47 3.26 -17.04
CA ILE A 171 -27.12 2.22 -16.24
C ILE A 171 -28.53 2.71 -15.91
N GLY A 172 -29.56 1.95 -16.24
CA GLY A 172 -30.95 2.32 -15.96
C GLY A 172 -31.34 3.69 -16.53
N GLY A 173 -30.82 4.04 -17.71
CA GLY A 173 -31.03 5.34 -18.33
C GLY A 173 -30.19 6.52 -17.78
N THR A 174 -29.41 6.32 -16.71
CA THR A 174 -28.59 7.37 -16.08
C THR A 174 -27.11 7.16 -16.38
N TYR A 175 -26.36 8.25 -16.58
CA TYR A 175 -24.91 8.18 -16.78
C TYR A 175 -24.17 8.35 -15.44
N TYR A 176 -23.20 7.47 -15.21
CA TYR A 176 -22.28 7.48 -14.08
C TYR A 176 -20.84 7.57 -14.61
N ASN A 177 -19.94 8.15 -13.82
CA ASN A 177 -18.51 8.07 -14.16
C ASN A 177 -18.07 6.60 -14.07
N ALA A 178 -17.28 6.13 -15.04
CA ALA A 178 -16.77 4.77 -15.07
C ALA A 178 -15.89 4.45 -13.85
N SER A 179 -15.21 5.46 -13.28
CA SER A 179 -14.40 5.29 -12.07
C SER A 179 -15.25 5.16 -10.79
N ASP A 180 -16.55 5.48 -10.83
CA ASP A 180 -17.49 5.39 -9.70
C ASP A 180 -18.22 4.04 -9.63
N VAL A 181 -17.85 3.08 -10.48
CA VAL A 181 -18.40 1.72 -10.50
C VAL A 181 -17.29 0.68 -10.49
N ASN A 182 -17.50 -0.46 -9.84
CA ASN A 182 -16.58 -1.59 -9.85
C ASN A 182 -17.00 -2.63 -10.90
N PRO A 183 -16.08 -3.14 -11.73
CA PRO A 183 -16.39 -4.26 -12.62
C PRO A 183 -16.67 -5.53 -11.81
N ALA A 184 -17.85 -6.14 -12.01
CA ALA A 184 -18.21 -7.43 -11.43
C ALA A 184 -18.10 -8.57 -12.46
N TYR A 185 -18.48 -8.32 -13.72
CA TYR A 185 -18.37 -9.28 -14.81
C TYR A 185 -18.20 -8.57 -16.16
N PHE A 186 -17.29 -9.05 -17.00
CA PHE A 186 -17.12 -8.53 -18.36
C PHE A 186 -17.90 -9.38 -19.37
N ALA A 187 -18.71 -8.77 -20.24
CA ALA A 187 -19.58 -9.46 -21.19
C ALA A 187 -18.82 -10.40 -22.14
N GLU A 188 -17.61 -10.02 -22.53
CA GLU A 188 -16.73 -10.80 -23.43
C GLU A 188 -16.11 -12.02 -22.75
N SER A 189 -16.28 -12.18 -21.43
CA SER A 189 -15.97 -13.42 -20.70
C SER A 189 -16.96 -14.55 -20.99
N LYS A 190 -18.06 -14.27 -21.71
CA LYS A 190 -18.95 -15.29 -22.26
C LYS A 190 -18.25 -15.92 -23.46
N VAL A 191 -17.37 -16.87 -23.17
CA VAL A 191 -16.86 -17.85 -24.13
C VAL A 191 -18.08 -18.57 -24.73
N CYS A 192 -18.21 -18.50 -26.05
CA CYS A 192 -19.04 -19.40 -26.85
C CYS A 192 -18.53 -20.84 -26.75
#